data_AF-A0A7C2X5E5-F1
#
_entry.id   AF-A0A7C2X5E5-F1
#
_cell.length_a   1.000
_cell.length_b   1.000
_cell.length_c   1.000
_cell.angle_alpha   90.00
_cell.angle_beta   90.00
_cell.angle_gamma   90.00
#
_symmetry.space_group_name_H-M   'P 1'
#
loop_
_entity.id
_entity.type
_entity.pdbx_description
1 polymer ?
#
loop_
_entity_poly.entity_id
_entity_poly.type
_entity_poly.pdbx_seq_one_letter_code
_entity_poly.pdbx_strand_id
1 'polypeptide(L)'
;MSVPRVWILYEPQIYVDLFKKIFRSYGVAEIFEGEAFQGRFPAESAQCDQVDVIVLPIDENGRPKVTLLPREVPGARIVAFSPDGNYGMRLLPGSDTWEEIQPFGLVHLICEILEENVGLAPSPASAR
;
A
#
# COMPACT_ATOMS: atom_id res chain seq x y z
N MET A 1 -13.22 -13.48 5.63
CA MET A 1 -12.68 -12.15 5.29
C MET A 1 -12.52 -12.11 3.78
N SER A 2 -12.89 -11.02 3.12
CA SER A 2 -12.61 -10.83 1.69
C SER A 2 -11.12 -10.60 1.51
N VAL A 3 -10.54 -11.15 0.45
CA VAL A 3 -9.15 -10.88 0.09
C VAL A 3 -9.08 -9.45 -0.48
N PRO A 4 -8.23 -8.56 0.06
CA PRO A 4 -8.14 -7.18 -0.40
C PRO A 4 -7.61 -7.11 -1.83
N ARG A 5 -8.16 -6.20 -2.62
CA ARG A 5 -7.73 -5.93 -3.98
C ARG A 5 -6.68 -4.83 -3.98
N VAL A 6 -5.46 -5.21 -4.35
CA VAL A 6 -4.27 -4.38 -4.21
C VAL A 6 -3.75 -3.91 -5.56
N TRP A 7 -3.56 -2.60 -5.70
CA TRP A 7 -2.92 -2.00 -6.85
C TRP A 7 -1.48 -1.61 -6.52
N ILE A 8 -0.51 -2.25 -7.18
CA ILE A 8 0.92 -2.01 -6.94
C ILE A 8 1.45 -1.06 -8.01
N LEU A 9 1.80 0.16 -7.59
CA LEU A 9 2.37 1.22 -8.40
C LEU A 9 3.80 1.45 -7.91
N TYR A 10 4.74 0.64 -8.38
CA TYR A 10 6.12 0.65 -7.89
C TYR A 10 7.13 0.66 -9.03
N GLU A 11 8.26 1.32 -8.83
CA GLU A 11 9.37 1.36 -9.77
C GLU A 11 10.68 1.00 -9.05
N PRO A 12 11.60 0.26 -9.71
CA PRO A 12 11.45 -0.45 -10.99
C PRO A 12 10.43 -1.61 -10.98
N GLN A 13 10.00 -2.02 -12.18
CA GLN A 13 9.01 -3.10 -12.40
C GLN A 13 9.34 -4.42 -11.71
N ILE A 14 10.63 -4.72 -11.50
CA ILE A 14 11.06 -5.92 -10.78
C ILE A 14 10.48 -6.00 -9.36
N TYR A 15 10.27 -4.86 -8.69
CA TYR A 15 9.62 -4.82 -7.38
C TYR A 15 8.14 -5.17 -7.49
N VAL A 16 7.45 -4.64 -8.49
CA VAL A 16 6.04 -4.99 -8.76
C VAL A 16 5.90 -6.50 -8.92
N ASP A 17 6.76 -7.12 -9.73
CA ASP A 17 6.71 -8.56 -9.97
C ASP A 17 7.03 -9.38 -8.72
N LEU A 18 7.99 -8.90 -7.90
CA LEU A 18 8.32 -9.52 -6.61
C LEU A 18 7.12 -9.47 -5.66
N PHE A 19 6.52 -8.30 -5.45
CA PHE A 19 5.38 -8.15 -4.54
C PHE A 19 4.15 -8.89 -5.04
N LYS A 20 3.89 -8.92 -6.36
CA LYS A 20 2.88 -9.78 -6.97
C LYS A 20 3.08 -11.24 -6.58
N LYS A 21 4.31 -11.75 -6.69
CA LYS A 21 4.63 -13.14 -6.33
C LYS A 21 4.44 -13.39 -4.84
N ILE A 22 4.92 -12.49 -3.98
CA ILE A 22 4.78 -12.61 -2.53
C ILE A 22 3.29 -12.65 -2.17
N PHE A 23 2.51 -11.63 -2.54
CA PHE A 23 1.12 -11.53 -2.11
C PHE A 23 0.25 -12.67 -2.63
N ARG A 24 0.48 -13.12 -3.87
CA ARG A 24 -0.20 -14.31 -4.42
C ARG A 24 0.20 -15.58 -3.69
N SER A 25 1.47 -15.76 -3.34
CA SER A 25 1.96 -16.96 -2.65
C SER A 25 1.41 -17.10 -1.23
N TYR A 26 1.23 -15.97 -0.53
CA TYR A 26 0.63 -15.96 0.81
C TYR A 26 -0.91 -15.88 0.79
N GLY A 27 -1.52 -15.70 -0.39
CA GLY A 27 -2.97 -15.56 -0.51
C GLY A 27 -3.54 -14.31 0.17
N VAL A 28 -2.72 -13.27 0.32
CA VAL A 28 -3.06 -12.06 1.11
C VAL A 28 -3.68 -10.94 0.28
N ALA A 29 -3.61 -11.01 -1.05
CA ALA A 29 -4.20 -10.01 -1.93
C ALA A 29 -4.59 -10.54 -3.31
N GLU A 30 -5.65 -9.97 -3.87
CA GLU A 30 -5.95 -10.02 -5.30
C GLU A 30 -5.25 -8.85 -5.99
N ILE A 31 -4.36 -9.12 -6.95
CA ILE A 31 -3.62 -8.04 -7.61
C ILE A 31 -4.47 -7.40 -8.70
N PHE A 32 -4.78 -6.12 -8.53
CA PHE A 32 -5.36 -5.29 -9.57
C PHE A 32 -4.31 -4.99 -10.64
N GLU A 33 -4.57 -5.46 -11.86
CA GLU A 33 -3.77 -5.14 -13.04
C GLU A 33 -4.46 -4.02 -13.82
N GLY A 34 -4.39 -2.80 -13.28
CA GLY A 34 -4.77 -1.60 -14.02
C GLY A 34 -3.70 -1.23 -15.06
N GLU A 35 -4.11 -0.62 -16.17
CA GLU A 35 -3.21 -0.11 -17.23
C GLU A 35 -2.41 1.14 -16.80
N ALA A 36 -1.79 1.10 -15.63
CA ALA A 36 -0.98 2.19 -15.08
C ALA A 36 0.23 2.56 -15.93
N PHE A 37 0.79 1.58 -16.64
CA PHE A 37 2.05 1.74 -17.35
C PHE A 37 1.95 2.47 -18.70
N GLN A 38 0.76 2.91 -19.15
CA GLN A 38 0.61 3.55 -20.46
C GLN A 38 -0.15 4.88 -20.46
N GLY A 39 -0.44 5.47 -19.29
CA GLY A 39 -1.09 6.78 -19.22
C GLY A 39 -2.48 6.83 -19.86
N ARG A 40 -3.13 5.67 -20.03
CA ARG A 40 -4.46 5.54 -20.64
C ARG A 40 -5.39 4.81 -19.69
N PHE A 41 -5.80 5.50 -18.63
CA PHE A 41 -7.06 5.12 -17.98
C PHE A 41 -8.21 5.78 -18.72
N PRO A 42 -9.23 5.02 -19.16
CA PRO A 42 -10.53 5.62 -19.40
C PRO A 42 -10.97 6.28 -18.09
N ALA A 43 -11.34 7.57 -18.13
CA ALA A 43 -11.80 8.32 -16.96
C ALA A 43 -12.98 7.65 -16.22
N GLU A 44 -13.65 6.70 -16.89
CA GLU A 44 -14.88 6.03 -16.45
C GLU A 44 -14.70 4.53 -16.17
N SER A 45 -13.47 4.02 -15.98
CA SER A 45 -13.33 2.62 -15.60
C SER A 45 -13.79 2.42 -14.15
N ALA A 46 -15.03 1.96 -13.96
CA ALA A 46 -15.63 1.57 -12.66
C ALA A 46 -14.83 0.50 -11.87
N GLN A 47 -13.70 0.05 -12.42
CA GLN A 47 -12.84 -0.97 -11.84
C GLN A 47 -11.87 -0.42 -10.77
N CYS A 48 -11.48 0.86 -10.78
CA CYS A 48 -10.67 1.38 -9.66
C CYS A 48 -11.49 1.62 -8.39
N ASP A 49 -12.81 1.74 -8.50
CA ASP A 49 -13.70 1.86 -7.33
C ASP A 49 -13.73 0.56 -6.49
N GLN A 50 -13.06 -0.49 -6.97
CA GLN A 50 -12.91 -1.79 -6.31
C GLN A 50 -11.50 -2.02 -5.74
N VAL A 51 -10.63 -1.00 -5.70
CA VAL A 51 -9.29 -1.13 -5.11
C VAL A 51 -9.35 -0.76 -3.63
N ASP A 52 -8.93 -1.68 -2.78
CA ASP A 52 -8.90 -1.49 -1.32
C ASP A 52 -7.59 -0.85 -0.85
N VAL A 53 -6.47 -1.25 -1.48
CA VAL A 53 -5.14 -0.78 -1.09
C VAL A 53 -4.30 -0.43 -2.32
N ILE A 54 -3.60 0.70 -2.26
CA ILE A 54 -2.62 1.12 -3.26
C ILE A 54 -1.23 1.08 -2.63
N VAL A 55 -0.29 0.45 -3.31
CA VAL A 55 1.10 0.35 -2.88
C VAL A 55 1.98 1.27 -3.70
N LEU A 56 2.75 2.15 -3.03
CA LEU A 56 3.65 3.14 -3.64
C LEU A 56 5.09 3.05 -3.12
N PRO A 57 6.09 3.50 -3.88
CA PRO A 57 7.42 3.76 -3.37
C PRO A 57 7.47 5.08 -2.61
N ILE A 58 8.39 5.13 -1.66
CA ILE A 58 8.87 6.36 -1.04
C ILE A 58 10.11 6.84 -1.81
N ASP A 59 10.22 8.15 -2.05
CA ASP A 59 11.36 8.78 -2.69
C ASP A 59 12.57 8.95 -1.74
N GLU A 60 13.68 9.44 -2.28
CA GLU A 60 14.92 9.67 -1.54
C GLU A 60 14.77 10.73 -0.43
N ASN A 61 13.70 11.52 -0.45
CA ASN A 61 13.39 12.54 0.57
C ASN A 61 12.42 12.01 1.64
N GLY A 62 12.09 10.72 1.63
CA GLY A 62 11.12 10.14 2.57
C GLY A 62 9.66 10.45 2.23
N ARG A 63 9.35 10.85 0.99
CA ARG A 63 7.98 11.21 0.59
C ARG A 63 7.35 10.13 -0.31
N PRO A 64 6.08 9.77 -0.09
CA PRO A 64 5.34 8.90 -1.01
C PRO A 64 5.29 9.47 -2.43
N LYS A 65 5.61 8.67 -3.44
CA LYS A 65 5.54 9.09 -4.86
C LYS A 65 4.10 9.08 -5.39
N VAL A 66 3.26 9.96 -4.84
CA VAL A 66 1.84 10.10 -5.25
C VAL A 66 1.67 10.49 -6.71
N THR A 67 2.71 11.01 -7.37
CA THR A 67 2.71 11.30 -8.82
C THR A 67 2.55 10.05 -9.70
N LEU A 68 2.77 8.85 -9.15
CA LEU A 68 2.49 7.59 -9.84
C LEU A 68 0.99 7.25 -9.87
N LEU A 69 0.17 7.92 -9.06
CA LEU A 69 -1.28 7.73 -9.06
C LEU A 69 -1.87 8.40 -10.32
N PRO A 70 -2.53 7.65 -11.20
CA PRO A 70 -3.16 8.24 -12.39
C PRO A 70 -4.43 9.02 -12.04
N ARG A 71 -5.06 8.71 -10.91
CA ARG A 71 -6.22 9.41 -10.33
C ARG A 71 -6.34 9.09 -8.84
N GLU A 72 -7.16 9.88 -8.15
CA GLU A 72 -7.57 9.57 -6.78
C GLU A 72 -8.50 8.34 -6.74
N VAL A 73 -8.35 7.54 -5.69
CA VAL A 73 -9.23 6.41 -5.38
C VAL A 73 -9.72 6.61 -3.94
N PRO A 74 -10.83 7.35 -3.73
CA PRO A 74 -11.20 7.87 -2.40
C PRO A 74 -11.43 6.79 -1.33
N GLY A 75 -11.82 5.58 -1.76
CA GLY A 75 -12.04 4.44 -0.87
C GLY A 75 -10.80 3.62 -0.57
N ALA A 76 -9.68 3.85 -1.28
CA ALA A 76 -8.48 3.05 -1.11
C ALA A 76 -7.57 3.61 -0.02
N ARG A 77 -7.03 2.73 0.80
CA ARG A 77 -5.88 3.04 1.64
C ARG A 77 -4.64 3.12 0.76
N ILE A 78 -3.72 4.02 1.07
CA ILE A 78 -2.43 4.08 0.40
C ILE A 78 -1.35 3.66 1.38
N VAL A 79 -0.50 2.73 0.98
CA VAL A 79 0.68 2.28 1.72
C VAL A 79 1.90 2.58 0.87
N ALA A 80 2.79 3.42 1.37
CA ALA A 80 4.04 3.76 0.71
C ALA A 80 5.22 3.19 1.50
N PHE A 81 6.25 2.68 0.83
CA PHE A 81 7.45 2.21 1.53
C PHE A 81 8.76 2.41 0.75
N SER A 82 9.87 2.50 1.50
CA SER A 82 11.20 2.66 0.95
C SER A 82 11.66 1.39 0.21
N PRO A 83 12.42 1.50 -0.89
CA PRO A 83 13.02 0.35 -1.56
C PRO A 83 13.91 -0.51 -0.64
N ASP A 84 14.49 0.10 0.38
CA ASP A 84 15.30 -0.57 1.41
C ASP A 84 14.45 -1.40 2.40
N GLY A 85 13.12 -1.24 2.37
CA GLY A 85 12.18 -2.03 3.16
C GLY A 85 12.18 -1.73 4.66
N ASN A 86 12.77 -0.60 5.07
CA ASN A 86 12.96 -0.20 6.47
C ASN A 86 12.08 0.98 6.91
N TYR A 87 11.33 1.58 5.99
CA TYR A 87 10.49 2.74 6.24
C TYR A 87 9.19 2.63 5.47
N GLY A 88 8.08 2.96 6.12
CA GLY A 88 6.75 2.91 5.51
C GLY A 88 5.84 3.99 6.07
N MET A 89 4.91 4.42 5.24
CA MET A 89 3.88 5.40 5.57
C MET A 89 2.53 4.91 5.04
N ARG A 90 1.45 5.32 5.69
CA ARG A 90 0.09 5.06 5.20
C ARG A 90 -0.76 6.32 5.17
N LEU A 91 -1.71 6.34 4.26
CA LEU A 91 -2.78 7.32 4.17
C LEU A 91 -4.11 6.56 4.21
N LEU A 92 -4.93 6.85 5.22
CA LEU A 92 -6.25 6.25 5.35
C LEU A 92 -7.27 6.93 4.42
N PRO A 93 -8.30 6.21 3.95
CA PRO A 93 -9.39 6.81 3.18
C PRO A 93 -10.01 8.02 3.88
N GLY A 94 -10.11 9.14 3.16
CA GLY A 94 -10.65 10.40 3.70
C GLY A 94 -9.72 11.18 4.63
N SER A 95 -8.51 10.69 4.90
CA SER A 95 -7.46 11.43 5.63
C SER A 95 -6.63 12.29 4.68
N ASP A 96 -6.18 13.44 5.17
CA ASP A 96 -5.18 14.31 4.52
C ASP A 96 -3.77 14.13 5.11
N THR A 97 -3.66 13.32 6.16
CA THR A 97 -2.46 13.18 6.98
C THR A 97 -1.85 11.79 6.81
N TRP A 98 -0.57 11.76 6.47
CA TRP A 98 0.20 10.53 6.41
C TRP A 98 0.67 10.10 7.79
N GLU A 99 0.56 8.80 8.06
CA GLU A 99 1.01 8.17 9.30
C GLU A 99 2.25 7.33 9.03
N GLU A 100 3.26 7.42 9.89
CA GLU A 100 4.43 6.56 9.84
C GLU A 100 4.09 5.17 10.40
N ILE A 101 4.53 4.12 9.71
CA ILE A 101 4.36 2.73 10.16
C ILE A 101 5.63 2.33 10.91
N GLN A 102 5.54 2.11 12.23
CA GLN A 102 6.69 1.72 13.06
C GLN A 102 6.37 0.51 13.96
N PRO A 103 7.24 -0.53 13.98
CA PRO A 103 8.38 -0.75 13.06
C PRO A 103 7.90 -1.10 11.65
N PHE A 104 8.75 -0.90 10.62
CA PHE A 104 8.42 -1.28 9.25
C PHE A 104 9.26 -2.46 8.73
N GLY A 105 8.63 -3.32 7.94
CA GLY A 105 9.22 -4.46 7.25
C GLY A 105 8.15 -5.23 6.48
N LEU A 106 8.53 -6.31 5.79
CA LEU A 106 7.60 -7.08 4.95
C LEU A 106 6.36 -7.59 5.70
N VAL A 107 6.52 -8.03 6.95
CA VAL A 107 5.38 -8.48 7.78
C VAL A 107 4.40 -7.34 8.03
N HIS A 108 4.90 -6.15 8.38
CA HIS A 108 4.07 -4.97 8.61
C HIS A 108 3.36 -4.53 7.33
N LEU A 109 4.03 -4.59 6.18
CA LEU A 109 3.41 -4.36 4.88
C LEU A 109 2.23 -5.33 4.63
N ILE A 110 2.42 -6.62 4.92
CA ILE A 110 1.36 -7.63 4.76
C ILE A 110 0.18 -7.33 5.69
N CYS A 111 0.45 -6.98 6.95
CA CYS A 111 -0.61 -6.64 7.91
C CYS A 111 -1.37 -5.38 7.51
N GLU A 112 -0.69 -4.36 6.99
CA GLU A 112 -1.35 -3.17 6.45
C GLU A 112 -2.24 -3.48 5.25
N ILE A 113 -1.85 -4.44 4.41
CA ILE A 113 -2.66 -4.92 3.29
C ILE A 113 -3.91 -5.66 3.79
N LEU A 114 -3.76 -6.50 4.82
CA LEU A 114 -4.85 -7.30 5.38
C LEU A 114 -5.77 -6.52 6.35
N GLU A 115 -5.43 -5.27 6.66
CA GLU A 115 -6.03 -4.51 7.77
C GLU A 115 -5.91 -5.19 9.14
N GLU A 116 -4.91 -6.07 9.30
CA GLU A 116 -4.66 -6.74 10.57
C GLU A 116 -3.83 -5.82 11.47
N ASN A 117 -4.39 -5.49 12.64
CA ASN A 117 -3.59 -4.89 13.70
C ASN A 117 -2.54 -5.92 14.13
N VAL A 118 -1.28 -5.72 13.75
CA VAL A 118 -0.18 -6.32 14.50
C VAL A 118 -0.32 -5.76 15.90
N GLY A 119 -0.65 -6.62 16.87
CA GLY A 119 -0.74 -6.22 18.27
C GLY A 119 0.58 -5.60 18.69
N LEU A 120 0.66 -4.27 18.62
CA LEU A 120 1.52 -3.47 19.48
C LEU A 120 1.09 -3.87 20.88
N ALA A 121 1.89 -4.72 21.52
CA ALA A 121 1.77 -4.94 22.95
C ALA A 121 1.66 -3.55 23.61
N PRO A 122 0.71 -3.33 24.54
CA PRO A 122 0.63 -2.07 25.23
C PRO A 122 1.99 -1.78 25.86
N SER A 123 2.55 -0.62 25.51
CA SER A 123 3.78 -0.12 26.12
C SER A 123 3.64 -0.21 27.64
N PRO A 124 4.57 -0.84 28.39
CA PRO A 124 4.49 -0.92 29.84
C PRO A 124 4.91 0.42 30.43
N ALA A 125 4.04 1.43 30.30
CA ALA A 125 4.29 2.76 30.84
C ALA A 125 2.97 3.49 31.13
N SER A 126 2.23 3.00 32.12
CA SER A 126 1.55 3.82 33.13
C SER A 126 0.86 2.93 34.15
N ALA A 127 1.67 2.28 34.98
CA ALA A 127 1.28 1.86 36.31
C ALA A 127 2.16 2.63 37.29
N ARG A 128 1.75 3.86 37.61
CA ARG A 128 2.13 4.57 38.84
C ARG A 128 0.95 5.40 39.29
#